data_AF-A0A5F2GRY1-F1
#
_entry.id   AF-A0A5F2GRY1-F1
#
_cell.length_a   1.000
_cell.length_b   1.000
_cell.length_c   1.000
_cell.angle_alpha   90.00
_cell.angle_beta   90.00
_cell.angle_gamma   90.00
#
_symmetry.space_group_name_H-M   'P 1'
#
loop_
_entity.id
_entity.type
_entity.pdbx_description
1 polymer ?
#
loop_
_entity_poly.entity_id
_entity_poly.type
_entity_poly.pdbx_seq_one_letter_code
_entity_poly.pdbx_strand_id
1 'polypeptide(L)'
;MIYQGDISPTKYIRAPIPLPDGGIVGNAEIIATLAYKCLTDPHHPGNYTRAGLEVTFRPHDGKFKTDDQLHPDSKSFFSSIRSGGEEEELRRDAWKWENCLHASRIFRGSSLRNPCFDIHYNSRLEGRNFTPAEKLPYALAATARAKGIADFCDQVVRKYATQLEPLRPVVEIPIRT
;
A
#
# COMPACT_ATOMS: atom_id res chain seq x y z
N MET A 1 7.65 -0.08 8.47
CA MET A 1 6.31 -0.37 9.06
C MET A 1 5.71 -1.56 8.33
N ILE A 2 4.97 -2.41 9.03
CA ILE A 2 4.31 -3.58 8.44
C ILE A 2 2.84 -3.53 8.86
N TYR A 3 1.95 -3.59 7.88
CA TYR A 3 0.52 -3.79 8.06
C TYR A 3 0.18 -5.22 7.67
N GLN A 4 -0.59 -5.92 8.49
CA GLN A 4 -1.08 -7.26 8.20
C GLN A 4 -2.54 -7.37 8.62
N GLY A 5 -3.32 -8.16 7.91
CA GLY A 5 -4.72 -8.40 8.25
C GLY A 5 -5.49 -9.05 7.12
N ASP A 6 -6.81 -8.94 7.20
CA ASP A 6 -7.76 -9.53 6.26
C ASP A 6 -8.64 -8.45 5.62
N ILE A 7 -8.72 -8.44 4.29
CA ILE A 7 -9.56 -7.49 3.54
C ILE A 7 -10.88 -8.15 3.16
N SER A 8 -11.99 -7.48 3.47
CA SER A 8 -13.32 -7.90 2.99
C SER A 8 -13.60 -7.32 1.61
N PRO A 9 -14.28 -8.04 0.70
CA PRO A 9 -14.46 -7.65 -0.71
C PRO A 9 -15.23 -6.36 -0.97
N THR A 10 -15.83 -5.75 0.06
CA THR A 10 -16.58 -4.50 -0.04
C THR A 10 -15.96 -3.36 0.77
N LYS A 11 -14.80 -3.59 1.40
CA LYS A 11 -14.18 -2.62 2.32
C LYS A 11 -12.87 -2.09 1.75
N TYR A 12 -12.67 -0.80 2.02
CA TYR A 12 -11.39 -0.13 1.83
C TYR A 12 -10.59 -0.24 3.12
N ILE A 13 -9.30 -0.51 2.99
CA ILE A 13 -8.34 -0.37 4.08
C ILE A 13 -7.47 0.83 3.79
N ARG A 14 -7.41 1.76 4.74
CA ARG A 14 -6.47 2.87 4.70
C ARG A 14 -5.26 2.54 5.56
N ALA A 15 -4.10 2.39 4.92
CA ALA A 15 -2.82 2.19 5.57
C ALA A 15 -2.07 3.54 5.57
N PRO A 16 -2.05 4.28 6.69
CA PRO A 16 -1.30 5.53 6.79
C PRO A 16 0.21 5.26 6.64
N ILE A 17 0.98 6.25 6.23
CA ILE A 17 2.44 6.20 6.26
C ILE A 17 2.88 7.23 7.30
N PRO A 18 3.27 6.78 8.50
CA PRO A 18 3.77 7.63 9.57
C PRO A 18 4.93 8.50 9.08
N LEU A 19 4.75 9.81 9.22
CA LEU A 19 5.78 10.81 8.97
C LEU A 19 6.02 11.66 10.23
N PRO A 20 7.25 12.14 10.47
CA PRO A 20 7.57 13.01 11.59
C PRO A 20 6.79 14.34 11.50
N ASP A 21 6.60 14.98 12.66
CA ASP A 21 6.02 16.33 12.72
C ASP A 21 6.98 17.37 12.16
N GLY A 22 6.43 18.45 11.59
CA GLY A 22 7.22 19.50 10.94
C GLY A 22 7.53 19.25 9.45
N GLY A 23 7.08 18.12 8.91
CA GLY A 23 7.29 17.77 7.50
C GLY A 23 8.72 17.35 7.20
N ILE A 24 9.00 17.04 5.93
CA ILE A 24 10.33 16.61 5.49
C ILE A 24 11.00 17.73 4.71
N VAL A 25 12.19 18.15 5.14
CA VAL A 25 13.04 19.08 4.39
C VAL A 25 13.78 18.29 3.30
N GLY A 26 13.68 18.74 2.04
CA GLY A 26 14.29 18.08 0.90
C GLY A 26 13.43 16.96 0.30
N ASN A 27 14.05 15.82 -0.01
CA ASN A 27 13.38 14.67 -0.63
C ASN A 27 13.15 13.54 0.38
N ALA A 28 12.01 12.88 0.23
CA ALA A 28 11.64 11.68 0.95
C ALA A 28 11.48 10.52 -0.05
N GLU A 29 12.03 9.36 0.28
CA GLU A 29 11.83 8.13 -0.45
C GLU A 29 10.77 7.28 0.28
N ILE A 30 9.77 6.82 -0.46
CA ILE A 30 8.77 5.88 0.01
C ILE A 30 8.93 4.59 -0.78
N ILE A 31 9.12 3.50 -0.07
CA ILE A 31 9.21 2.15 -0.61
C ILE A 31 8.04 1.36 -0.05
N ALA A 32 7.29 0.66 -0.88
CA ALA A 32 6.23 -0.21 -0.40
C ALA A 32 6.21 -1.53 -1.16
N THR A 33 5.88 -2.58 -0.43
CA THR A 33 5.68 -3.94 -0.92
C THR A 33 4.35 -4.46 -0.38
N LEU A 34 3.38 -4.72 -1.26
CA LEU A 34 2.09 -5.32 -0.92
C LEU A 34 2.07 -6.76 -1.39
N ALA A 35 1.80 -7.71 -0.50
CA ALA A 35 1.60 -9.11 -0.81
C ALA A 35 0.21 -9.56 -0.34
N TYR A 36 -0.44 -10.44 -1.11
CA TYR A 36 -1.71 -11.04 -0.75
C TYR A 36 -1.81 -12.48 -1.25
N LYS A 37 -2.57 -13.31 -0.52
CA LYS A 37 -2.76 -14.73 -0.86
C LYS A 37 -4.18 -14.94 -1.38
N CYS A 38 -4.30 -15.32 -2.64
CA CYS A 38 -5.56 -15.62 -3.29
C CYS A 38 -5.60 -17.07 -3.81
N LEU A 39 -6.81 -17.59 -3.99
CA LEU A 39 -7.04 -18.86 -4.71
C LEU A 39 -6.87 -18.63 -6.22
N THR A 40 -6.44 -19.68 -6.92
CA THR A 40 -6.31 -19.69 -8.37
C THR A 40 -7.54 -20.30 -9.05
N ASP A 41 -7.84 -19.86 -10.27
CA ASP A 41 -8.86 -20.45 -11.16
C ASP A 41 -8.21 -20.93 -12.47
N PRO A 42 -7.89 -22.24 -12.58
CA PRO A 42 -7.25 -22.81 -13.75
C PRO A 42 -8.12 -22.80 -15.02
N HIS A 43 -9.45 -22.71 -14.88
CA HIS A 43 -10.36 -22.75 -16.03
C HIS A 43 -10.34 -21.44 -16.84
N HIS A 44 -9.80 -20.37 -16.25
CA HIS A 44 -9.72 -19.05 -16.87
C HIS A 44 -8.28 -18.53 -16.85
N PRO A 45 -7.40 -19.02 -17.74
CA PRO A 45 -5.96 -18.70 -17.71
C PRO A 45 -5.66 -17.20 -17.88
N GLY A 46 -6.54 -16.45 -18.56
CA GLY A 46 -6.43 -14.99 -18.63
C GLY A 46 -6.72 -14.27 -17.31
N ASN A 47 -7.43 -14.92 -16.37
CA ASN A 47 -7.82 -14.38 -15.07
C ASN A 47 -7.57 -15.40 -13.95
N TYR A 48 -6.35 -15.93 -13.87
CA TYR A 48 -6.08 -17.09 -13.04
C TYR A 48 -6.05 -16.79 -11.53
N THR A 49 -6.03 -15.52 -11.09
CA THR A 49 -6.21 -15.16 -9.67
C THR A 49 -7.66 -14.73 -9.39
N ARG A 50 -8.26 -15.27 -8.33
CA ARG A 50 -9.65 -14.95 -7.92
C ARG A 50 -9.78 -13.63 -7.15
N ALA A 51 -8.69 -12.87 -7.05
CA ALA A 51 -8.62 -11.60 -6.33
C ALA A 51 -7.67 -10.64 -7.02
N GLY A 52 -8.08 -9.38 -7.13
CA GLY A 52 -7.20 -8.26 -7.47
C GLY A 52 -7.25 -7.20 -6.37
N LEU A 53 -6.08 -6.65 -6.02
CA LEU A 53 -5.99 -5.48 -5.16
C LEU A 53 -5.74 -4.23 -6.00
N GLU A 54 -6.59 -3.23 -5.83
CA GLU A 54 -6.36 -1.89 -6.36
C GLU A 54 -5.80 -1.00 -5.26
N VAL A 55 -4.61 -0.46 -5.48
CA VAL A 55 -3.92 0.36 -4.48
C VAL A 55 -3.82 1.79 -4.99
N THR A 56 -4.41 2.71 -4.22
CA THR A 56 -4.35 4.15 -4.49
C THR A 56 -3.46 4.84 -3.47
N PHE A 57 -2.39 5.48 -3.93
CA PHE A 57 -1.53 6.27 -3.05
C PHE A 57 -2.00 7.73 -2.99
N ARG A 58 -2.21 8.24 -1.78
CA ARG A 58 -2.55 9.66 -1.54
C ARG A 58 -1.41 10.31 -0.76
N PRO A 59 -0.60 11.16 -1.42
CA PRO A 59 0.56 11.78 -0.77
C PRO A 59 0.20 12.88 0.23
N HIS A 60 -0.95 13.54 0.07
CA HIS A 60 -1.29 14.75 0.81
C HIS A 60 -2.79 14.83 1.09
N ASP A 61 -3.18 14.87 2.37
CA ASP A 61 -4.58 14.82 2.81
C ASP A 61 -5.40 16.10 2.54
N GLY A 62 -4.77 17.26 2.38
CA GLY A 62 -5.47 18.53 2.10
C GLY A 62 -5.33 19.04 0.67
N LYS A 63 -4.98 18.18 -0.28
CA LYS A 63 -4.95 18.57 -1.70
C LYS A 63 -6.12 17.92 -2.42
N PHE A 64 -6.98 18.76 -2.97
CA PHE A 64 -8.14 18.39 -3.77
C PHE A 64 -8.05 19.16 -5.09
N LYS A 65 -8.29 18.49 -6.22
CA LYS A 65 -8.38 19.14 -7.54
C LYS A 65 -9.68 19.90 -7.72
N THR A 66 -10.74 19.49 -7.03
CA THR A 66 -12.07 20.08 -7.15
C THR A 66 -12.69 20.16 -5.76
N ASP A 67 -13.44 21.23 -5.51
CA ASP A 67 -14.04 21.50 -4.19
C ASP A 67 -15.04 20.40 -3.79
N ASP A 68 -15.72 19.78 -4.77
CA ASP A 68 -16.69 18.69 -4.57
C ASP A 68 -16.05 17.29 -4.37
N GLN A 69 -14.72 17.18 -4.33
CA GLN A 69 -14.08 15.87 -4.17
C GLN A 69 -14.13 15.36 -2.73
N LEU A 70 -14.73 14.18 -2.55
CA LEU A 70 -14.78 13.46 -1.28
C LEU A 70 -13.41 12.98 -0.76
N HIS A 71 -12.43 12.81 -1.66
CA HIS A 71 -11.14 12.24 -1.33
C HIS A 71 -9.97 13.07 -1.86
N PRO A 72 -8.84 13.12 -1.13
CA PRO A 72 -7.65 13.86 -1.57
C PRO A 72 -7.06 13.30 -2.86
N ASP A 73 -6.29 14.12 -3.58
CA ASP A 73 -5.65 13.73 -4.83
C ASP A 73 -4.80 12.46 -4.70
N SER A 74 -4.98 11.56 -5.65
CA SER A 74 -4.16 10.36 -5.78
C SER A 74 -2.97 10.56 -6.71
N LYS A 75 -1.91 9.78 -6.48
CA LYS A 75 -0.79 9.59 -7.40
C LYS A 75 -0.56 8.11 -7.67
N SER A 76 -0.05 7.81 -8.85
CA SER A 76 0.40 6.46 -9.17
C SER A 76 1.62 6.09 -8.33
N PHE A 77 1.64 4.89 -7.78
CA PHE A 77 2.76 4.39 -6.96
C PHE A 77 3.32 3.08 -7.52
N PHE A 78 2.52 2.01 -7.52
CA PHE A 78 2.91 0.67 -7.98
C PHE A 78 2.92 0.55 -9.52
N SER A 79 1.94 1.13 -10.20
CA SER A 79 1.88 1.14 -11.67
C SER A 79 2.54 2.38 -12.28
N SER A 80 3.10 2.24 -13.48
CA SER A 80 3.51 3.36 -14.33
C SER A 80 2.30 4.07 -14.96
N ILE A 81 1.17 3.36 -15.07
CA ILE A 81 -0.09 3.82 -15.65
C ILE A 81 -0.91 4.57 -14.60
N ARG A 82 -1.42 5.75 -14.98
CA ARG A 82 -2.36 6.51 -14.14
C ARG A 82 -3.66 5.71 -13.95
N SER A 83 -4.18 5.66 -12.73
CA SER A 83 -5.52 5.13 -12.44
C SER A 83 -6.54 5.75 -13.40
N GLY A 84 -7.09 4.95 -14.33
CA GLY A 84 -7.98 5.40 -15.41
C GLY A 84 -7.62 4.97 -16.84
N GLY A 85 -6.61 4.13 -17.06
CA GLY A 85 -6.36 3.51 -18.37
C GLY A 85 -7.43 2.47 -18.76
N GLU A 86 -7.52 2.14 -20.05
CA GLU A 86 -8.43 1.08 -20.56
C GLU A 86 -8.10 -0.27 -19.90
N GLU A 87 -9.11 -1.14 -19.71
CA GLU A 87 -8.95 -2.41 -18.98
C GLU A 87 -7.82 -3.28 -19.56
N GLU A 88 -7.63 -3.24 -20.88
CA GLU A 88 -6.60 -3.99 -21.59
C GLU A 88 -5.18 -3.45 -21.34
N GLU A 89 -5.02 -2.15 -21.15
CA GLU A 89 -3.74 -1.51 -20.80
C GLU A 89 -3.37 -1.81 -19.35
N LEU A 90 -4.36 -1.80 -18.44
CA LEU A 90 -4.20 -2.25 -17.06
C LEU A 90 -3.87 -3.75 -16.97
N ARG A 91 -4.31 -4.58 -17.93
CA ARG A 91 -3.99 -6.02 -17.97
C ARG A 91 -2.53 -6.28 -18.35
N ARG A 92 -1.98 -5.50 -19.30
CA ARG A 92 -0.61 -5.70 -19.79
C ARG A 92 0.45 -5.13 -18.85
N ASP A 93 0.21 -3.96 -18.27
CA ASP A 93 1.28 -3.15 -17.68
C ASP A 93 1.08 -2.82 -16.19
N ALA A 94 -0.09 -3.13 -15.59
CA ALA A 94 -0.38 -2.75 -14.20
C ALA A 94 -0.15 -3.87 -13.16
N TRP A 95 0.52 -4.97 -13.52
CA TRP A 95 0.89 -6.05 -12.59
C TRP A 95 -0.33 -6.60 -11.80
N LYS A 96 -1.51 -6.52 -12.43
CA LYS A 96 -2.81 -6.80 -11.80
C LYS A 96 -2.95 -8.26 -11.34
N TRP A 97 -2.10 -9.13 -11.88
CA TRP A 97 -2.04 -10.57 -11.60
C TRP A 97 -0.87 -10.97 -10.69
N GLU A 98 -0.04 -10.01 -10.27
CA GLU A 98 1.04 -10.28 -9.34
C GLU A 98 0.49 -10.29 -7.92
N ASN A 99 0.77 -11.38 -7.19
CA ASN A 99 0.44 -11.51 -5.77
C ASN A 99 1.36 -10.65 -4.89
N CYS A 100 2.39 -10.05 -5.48
CA CYS A 100 3.35 -9.19 -4.81
C CYS A 100 3.62 -7.94 -5.68
N LEU A 101 3.24 -6.76 -5.18
CA LEU A 101 3.51 -5.47 -5.80
C LEU A 101 4.62 -4.77 -5.03
N HIS A 102 5.67 -4.32 -5.72
CA HIS A 102 6.77 -3.57 -5.11
C HIS A 102 7.07 -2.30 -5.89
N ALA A 103 7.23 -1.17 -5.20
CA ALA A 103 7.71 0.06 -5.80
C ALA A 103 8.49 0.94 -4.82
N SER A 104 9.50 1.65 -5.35
CA SER A 104 10.17 2.78 -4.68
C SER A 104 9.93 4.06 -5.48
N ARG A 105 9.58 5.14 -4.78
CA ARG A 105 9.33 6.46 -5.36
C ARG A 105 9.90 7.56 -4.46
N ILE A 106 10.48 8.57 -5.08
CA ILE A 106 11.01 9.76 -4.41
C ILE A 106 10.01 10.91 -4.57
N PHE A 107 9.69 11.57 -3.47
CA PHE A 107 8.80 12.72 -3.39
C PHE A 107 9.52 13.91 -2.76
N ARG A 108 9.10 15.12 -3.12
CA ARG A 108 9.49 16.32 -2.36
C ARG A 108 8.80 16.25 -1.00
N GLY A 109 9.52 16.50 0.09
CA GLY A 109 8.96 16.45 1.43
C GLY A 109 7.82 17.43 1.66
N SER A 110 7.86 18.61 1.01
CA SER A 110 6.74 19.57 0.99
C SER A 110 5.48 19.08 0.27
N SER A 111 5.57 18.00 -0.51
CA SER A 111 4.42 17.39 -1.18
C SER A 111 3.77 16.26 -0.39
N LEU A 112 4.36 15.85 0.75
CA LEU A 112 3.86 14.78 1.59
C LEU A 112 3.25 15.34 2.87
N ARG A 113 1.98 15.02 3.15
CA ARG A 113 1.30 15.37 4.39
C ARG A 113 0.27 14.31 4.74
N ASN A 114 0.50 13.60 5.84
CA ASN A 114 -0.27 12.40 6.23
C ASN A 114 -0.51 11.44 5.04
N PRO A 115 0.55 11.01 4.32
CA PRO A 115 0.39 10.13 3.19
C PRO A 115 -0.24 8.80 3.59
N CYS A 116 -1.05 8.21 2.72
CA CYS A 116 -1.67 6.91 2.97
C CYS A 116 -1.85 6.10 1.68
N PHE A 117 -1.95 4.79 1.85
CA PHE A 117 -2.42 3.86 0.82
C PHE A 117 -3.86 3.46 1.11
N ASP A 118 -4.75 3.71 0.15
CA ASP A 118 -6.08 3.11 0.14
C ASP A 118 -6.01 1.82 -0.67
N ILE A 119 -6.28 0.69 -0.01
CA ILE A 119 -6.30 -0.64 -0.62
C ILE A 119 -7.74 -1.07 -0.77
N HIS A 120 -8.14 -1.39 -2.01
CA HIS A 120 -9.46 -1.86 -2.35
C HIS A 120 -9.37 -3.30 -2.86
N TYR A 121 -10.12 -4.21 -2.23
CA TYR A 121 -10.24 -5.58 -2.70
C TYR A 121 -11.33 -5.68 -3.76
N ASN A 122 -10.93 -5.97 -5.00
CA ASN A 122 -11.85 -6.26 -6.10
C ASN A 122 -11.90 -7.77 -6.32
N SER A 123 -12.97 -8.39 -5.81
CA SER A 123 -13.20 -9.83 -5.92
C SER A 123 -13.91 -10.18 -7.24
N ARG A 124 -13.30 -11.10 -7.99
CA ARG A 124 -13.80 -11.53 -9.31
C ARG A 124 -13.94 -13.05 -9.35
N LEU A 125 -15.06 -13.54 -9.89
CA LEU A 125 -15.28 -14.95 -10.24
C LEU A 125 -15.81 -14.97 -11.67
N GLU A 126 -15.19 -15.74 -12.57
CA GLU A 126 -15.61 -15.86 -13.98
C GLU A 126 -15.73 -14.51 -14.72
N GLY A 127 -14.89 -13.53 -14.36
CA GLY A 127 -14.94 -12.19 -14.96
C GLY A 127 -16.11 -11.30 -14.51
N ARG A 128 -16.94 -11.76 -13.55
CA ARG A 128 -17.97 -10.93 -12.90
C ARG A 128 -17.56 -10.54 -11.48
N ASN A 129 -18.11 -9.41 -11.01
CA ASN A 129 -18.02 -9.04 -9.60
C ASN A 129 -18.70 -10.15 -8.78
N PHE A 130 -17.91 -10.81 -7.95
CA PHE A 130 -18.36 -11.89 -7.07
C PHE A 130 -17.91 -11.53 -5.68
N THR A 131 -18.78 -11.59 -4.68
CA THR A 131 -18.41 -11.30 -3.29
C THR A 131 -18.20 -12.62 -2.56
N PRO A 132 -16.98 -13.20 -2.55
CA PRO A 132 -16.72 -14.39 -1.75
C PRO A 132 -16.95 -14.06 -0.27
N ALA A 133 -17.43 -15.04 0.50
CA ALA A 133 -17.50 -14.94 1.96
C ALA A 133 -16.10 -14.92 2.60
N GLU A 134 -15.09 -15.41 1.88
CA GLU A 134 -13.71 -15.50 2.33
C GLU A 134 -13.03 -14.13 2.28
N LYS A 135 -12.37 -13.78 3.40
CA LYS A 135 -11.54 -12.57 3.46
C LYS A 135 -10.19 -12.85 2.82
N LEU A 136 -9.59 -11.81 2.24
CA LEU A 136 -8.28 -11.91 1.60
C LEU A 136 -7.18 -11.52 2.60
N PRO A 137 -6.33 -12.45 3.05
CA PRO A 137 -5.18 -12.11 3.89
C PRO A 137 -4.15 -11.32 3.08
N TYR A 138 -3.65 -10.24 3.67
CA TYR A 138 -2.68 -9.35 3.04
C TYR A 138 -1.59 -8.92 4.03
N ALA A 139 -0.44 -8.53 3.47
CA ALA A 139 0.64 -7.87 4.17
C ALA A 139 1.18 -6.70 3.33
N LEU A 140 1.28 -5.52 3.92
CA LEU A 140 1.92 -4.35 3.33
C LEU A 140 3.13 -3.95 4.17
N ALA A 141 4.32 -4.11 3.61
CA ALA A 141 5.53 -3.52 4.16
C ALA A 141 5.74 -2.14 3.52
N ALA A 142 5.87 -1.09 4.33
CA ALA A 142 6.18 0.25 3.87
C ALA A 142 7.38 0.84 4.61
N THR A 143 8.19 1.61 3.89
CA THR A 143 9.39 2.25 4.39
C THR A 143 9.35 3.70 3.94
N ALA A 144 9.49 4.62 4.89
CA ALA A 144 9.68 6.04 4.61
C ALA A 144 11.11 6.41 5.03
N ARG A 145 11.84 7.07 4.14
CA ARG A 145 13.22 7.48 4.36
C ARG A 145 13.39 8.95 3.97
N ALA A 146 13.99 9.74 4.85
CA ALA A 146 14.37 11.12 4.56
C ALA A 146 15.84 11.34 4.91
N LYS A 147 16.70 11.59 3.92
CA LYS A 147 18.14 11.81 4.17
C LYS A 147 18.43 13.06 5.01
N GLY A 148 17.52 14.04 4.99
CA GLY A 148 17.67 15.30 5.71
C GLY A 148 17.32 15.24 7.20
N ILE A 149 16.86 14.09 7.72
CA ILE A 149 16.45 13.93 9.12
C ILE A 149 17.19 12.74 9.71
N ALA A 150 18.14 13.00 10.61
CA ALA A 150 18.92 11.95 11.27
C ALA A 150 18.03 11.07 12.18
N ASP A 151 17.17 11.70 12.98
CA ASP A 151 16.34 11.01 13.99
C ASP A 151 14.94 10.64 13.48
N PHE A 152 14.82 10.31 12.18
CA PHE A 152 13.52 10.09 11.53
C PHE A 152 12.70 8.99 12.21
N CYS A 153 13.34 7.86 12.51
CA CYS A 153 12.69 6.72 13.15
C CYS A 153 12.16 7.09 14.54
N ASP A 154 13.00 7.71 15.36
CA ASP A 154 12.65 8.08 16.74
C ASP A 154 11.51 9.09 16.78
N GLN A 155 11.50 10.07 15.89
CA GLN A 155 10.41 11.05 15.79
C GLN A 155 9.08 10.38 15.42
N VAL A 156 9.11 9.43 14.48
CA VAL A 156 7.93 8.67 14.07
C VAL A 156 7.44 7.77 15.22
N VAL A 157 8.33 7.05 15.89
CA VAL A 157 7.96 6.18 17.03
C VAL A 157 7.36 7.00 18.17
N ARG A 158 7.92 8.18 18.50
CA ARG A 158 7.38 9.07 19.54
C ARG A 158 5.97 9.55 19.20
N LYS A 159 5.75 9.96 17.95
CA LYS A 159 4.44 10.46 17.49
C LYS A 159 3.36 9.38 17.44
N TYR A 160 3.72 8.18 16.98
CA TYR A 160 2.78 7.08 16.77
C TYR A 160 2.91 5.98 17.83
N ALA A 161 3.36 6.33 19.04
CA ALA A 161 3.65 5.37 20.13
C ALA A 161 2.44 4.50 20.54
N THR A 162 1.21 4.95 20.27
CA THR A 162 -0.03 4.19 20.55
C THR A 162 -0.50 3.33 19.38
N GLN A 163 0.10 3.49 18.19
CA GLN A 163 -0.33 2.80 16.95
C GLN A 163 0.75 1.88 16.37
N LEU A 164 2.03 2.14 16.67
CA LEU A 164 3.16 1.38 16.17
C LEU A 164 3.80 0.57 17.29
N GLU A 165 3.91 -0.74 17.07
CA GLU A 165 4.72 -1.61 17.92
C GLU A 165 6.07 -1.88 17.25
N PRO A 166 7.20 -1.71 17.96
CA PRO A 166 8.51 -2.05 17.42
C PRO A 166 8.63 -3.57 17.29
N LEU A 167 9.03 -4.04 16.11
CA LEU A 167 9.24 -5.45 15.83
C LEU A 167 10.49 -5.92 16.58
N ARG A 168 10.31 -6.76 17.61
CA ARG A 168 11.42 -7.31 18.39
C ARG A 168 11.99 -8.54 17.68
N PRO A 169 13.31 -8.58 17.40
CA PRO A 169 13.90 -9.76 16.80
C PRO A 169 13.83 -10.93 17.78
N VAL A 170 13.27 -12.05 17.34
CA VAL A 170 13.36 -13.33 18.05
C VAL A 170 14.72 -13.92 17.70
N VAL A 171 15.73 -13.64 18.50
CA VAL A 171 17.07 -14.20 18.32
C VAL A 171 17.12 -15.52 19.09
N GLU A 172 16.88 -16.63 18.42
CA GLU A 172 17.23 -17.95 18.95
C GLU A 172 18.74 -18.14 18.79
N ILE A 173 19.49 -17.93 19.87
CA ILE A 173 20.93 -18.25 19.88
C ILE A 173 21.04 -19.72 20.31
N PRO A 174 21.45 -20.65 19.42
CA PRO A 174 21.69 -22.02 19.84
C PRO A 174 22.90 -22.05 20.77
N ILE A 175 22.67 -22.48 22.01
CA ILE A 175 23.74 -22.71 22.99
C ILE A 175 24.50 -23.96 22.53
N ARG A 176 25.70 -23.79 21.98
CA ARG A 176 26.63 -24.91 21.80
C ARG A 176 27.28 -25.19 23.16
N THR A 177 27.02 -26.38 23.70
CA THR A 177 27.75 -26.93 24.84
C THR A 177 29.00 -27.64 24.33
#